data_AF-A0A318B7C7-F1
#
_entry.id   AF-A0A318B7C7-F1
#
_cell.length_a   1.000
_cell.length_b   1.000
_cell.length_c   1.000
_cell.angle_alpha   90.00
_cell.angle_beta   90.00
_cell.angle_gamma   90.00
#
_symmetry.space_group_name_H-M   'P 1'
#
loop_
_entity.id
_entity.type
_entity.pdbx_description
1 polymer ?
#
loop_
_entity_poly.entity_id
_entity_poly.type
_entity_poly.pdbx_seq_one_letter_code
_entity_poly.pdbx_strand_id
1 'polypeptide(L)'
;EAYVEHDGAKKLIAEIEEMQPGEEFYDAKVKVLGEYIKHHVKEEEQPGGIFAQAKKGDEDLDAMGERLKARKEELMATMGAERAN
;
A
#
# COMPACT_ATOMS: atom_id res chain seq x y z
N GLU A 1 12.74 6.93 1.49
CA GLU A 1 11.42 7.58 1.67
C GLU A 1 10.33 6.52 1.83
N ALA A 2 10.08 5.66 0.83
CA ALA A 2 9.07 4.60 0.86
C ALA A 2 8.89 3.86 2.21
N TYR A 3 9.95 3.37 2.86
CA TYR A 3 9.83 2.69 4.17
C TYR A 3 9.17 3.54 5.26
N VAL A 4 9.56 4.82 5.35
CA VAL A 4 9.00 5.76 6.34
C VAL A 4 7.57 6.10 5.95
N GLU A 5 7.30 6.25 4.66
CA GLU A 5 5.96 6.57 4.18
C GLU A 5 4.97 5.42 4.35
N HIS A 6 5.43 4.19 4.14
CA HIS A 6 4.63 2.99 4.38
C HIS A 6 4.31 2.81 5.86
N ASP A 7 5.26 3.08 6.75
CA ASP A 7 5.03 3.04 8.20
C ASP A 7 4.03 4.12 8.64
N GLY A 8 4.18 5.34 8.13
CA GLY A 8 3.24 6.43 8.37
C GLY A 8 1.82 6.11 7.88
N ALA A 9 1.71 5.56 6.67
CA ALA A 9 0.42 5.16 6.12
C ALA A 9 -0.24 4.04 6.95
N LYS A 10 0.52 3.03 7.39
CA LYS A 10 -0.01 1.94 8.24
C LYS A 10 -0.55 2.46 9.57
N LYS A 11 0.17 3.39 10.22
CA LYS A 11 -0.29 4.02 11.47
C LYS A 11 -1.58 4.80 11.25
N LEU A 12 -1.65 5.61 10.19
CA LEU A 12 -2.85 6.39 9.89
C LEU A 12 -4.05 5.50 9.53
N ILE A 13 -3.83 4.38 8.83
CA ILE A 13 -4.87 3.38 8.56
C ILE A 13 -5.39 2.78 9.87
N ALA A 14 -4.50 2.34 10.76
CA ALA A 14 -4.90 1.77 12.05
C ALA A 14 -5.72 2.77 12.88
N GLU A 15 -5.30 4.04 12.92
CA GLU A 15 -6.07 5.10 13.59
C GLU A 15 -7.46 5.29 12.99
N ILE A 16 -7.60 5.22 11.66
CA ILE A 16 -8.90 5.35 10.98
C ILE A 16 -9.78 4.11 11.21
N GLU A 17 -9.20 2.91 11.24
CA GLU A 17 -9.92 1.65 11.49
C GLU A 17 -10.51 1.57 12.91
N GLU A 18 -9.91 2.27 13.87
CA GLU A 18 -10.42 2.41 15.24
C GLU A 18 -11.51 3.48 15.39
N MET A 19 -11.71 4.34 14.38
CA MET A 19 -12.68 5.43 14.40
C MET A 19 -14.02 5.04 13.77
N GLN A 20 -15.09 5.73 14.17
CA GLN A 20 -16.39 5.64 13.52
C GLN A 20 -16.60 6.77 12.50
N PRO A 21 -17.28 6.50 11.37
CA PRO A 21 -17.68 7.55 10.44
C PRO A 21 -18.47 8.66 11.16
N GLY A 22 -18.05 9.91 10.97
CA GLY A 22 -18.65 11.07 11.62
C GLY A 22 -18.01 11.48 12.96
N GLU A 23 -17.06 10.70 13.49
CA GLU A 23 -16.20 11.17 14.57
C GLU A 23 -15.33 12.35 14.14
N GLU A 24 -14.95 13.17 15.11
CA GLU A 24 -14.11 14.33 14.87
C GLU A 24 -12.83 13.93 14.15
N PHE A 25 -12.53 14.61 13.04
CA PHE A 25 -11.39 14.36 12.15
C PHE A 25 -11.41 13.08 11.31
N TYR A 26 -12.43 12.21 11.37
CA TYR A 26 -12.48 11.00 10.53
C TYR A 26 -12.30 11.33 9.04
N ASP A 27 -13.16 12.21 8.50
CA ASP A 27 -13.11 12.61 7.09
C ASP A 27 -11.79 13.29 6.72
N ALA A 28 -11.23 14.08 7.64
CA ALA A 28 -9.95 14.75 7.45
C ALA A 28 -8.80 13.74 7.36
N LYS A 29 -8.75 12.75 8.25
CA LYS A 29 -7.74 11.68 8.24
C LYS A 29 -7.84 10.81 6.99
N VAL A 30 -9.05 10.43 6.59
CA VAL A 30 -9.28 9.69 5.33
C VAL A 30 -8.78 10.49 4.12
N LYS A 31 -9.07 11.80 4.09
CA LYS A 31 -8.57 12.68 3.02
C LYS A 31 -7.04 12.76 3.01
N VAL A 32 -6.42 12.97 4.17
CA VAL A 32 -4.95 13.05 4.29
C VAL A 32 -4.29 11.74 3.87
N LEU A 33 -4.83 10.59 4.29
CA LEU A 33 -4.36 9.28 3.84
C LEU A 33 -4.42 9.18 2.31
N GLY A 34 -5.55 9.59 1.71
CA GLY A 34 -5.71 9.57 0.26
C GLY A 34 -4.71 10.47 -0.48
N GLU A 35 -4.43 11.66 0.04
CA GLU A 35 -3.40 12.56 -0.53
C GLU A 35 -1.99 11.97 -0.37
N TYR A 36 -1.70 11.36 0.78
CA TYR A 36 -0.42 10.74 1.06
C TYR A 36 -0.11 9.56 0.13
N ILE A 37 -1.08 8.65 -0.03
CA ILE A 37 -0.95 7.51 -0.95
C ILE A 37 -0.81 7.99 -2.40
N LYS A 38 -1.59 9.01 -2.82
CA LYS A 38 -1.46 9.57 -4.19
C LYS A 38 -0.08 10.16 -4.44
N HIS A 39 0.51 10.82 -3.45
CA HIS A 39 1.85 11.37 -3.56
C HIS A 39 2.88 10.24 -3.73
N HIS A 40 2.84 9.26 -2.83
CA HIS A 40 3.74 8.11 -2.84
C HIS A 40 3.68 7.33 -4.18
N VAL A 41 2.48 7.01 -4.67
CA VAL A 41 2.30 6.33 -5.96
C VAL A 41 2.88 7.15 -7.11
N LYS A 42 2.65 8.46 -7.12
CA LYS A 42 3.22 9.35 -8.15
C LYS A 42 4.75 9.29 -8.14
N GLU A 43 5.37 9.21 -6.97
CA GLU A 43 6.84 9.12 -6.86
C GLU A 43 7.41 7.81 -7.38
N GLU A 44 6.70 6.70 -7.17
CA GLU A 44 7.11 5.39 -7.68
C GLU A 44 6.93 5.26 -9.20
N GLU A 45 5.85 5.84 -9.75
CA GLU A 45 5.47 5.75 -11.16
C GLU A 45 6.11 6.82 -12.07
N GLN A 46 6.60 7.93 -11.52
CA GLN A 46 7.18 9.01 -12.32
C GLN A 46 8.40 8.55 -13.14
N PRO A 47 8.76 9.25 -14.23
CA PRO A 47 9.99 8.98 -14.95
C PRO A 47 11.21 9.01 -14.02
N GLY A 48 11.96 7.92 -13.98
CA GLY A 48 13.10 7.77 -13.07
C GLY A 48 12.75 7.25 -11.67
N GLY A 49 11.47 7.08 -11.35
CA GLY A 49 10.99 6.39 -10.15
C GLY A 49 11.30 4.90 -10.15
N ILE A 50 10.96 4.21 -9.07
CA ILE A 50 11.38 2.83 -8.83
C ILE A 50 10.92 1.87 -9.93
N PHE A 51 9.71 2.04 -10.49
CA PHE A 51 9.24 1.17 -11.57
C PHE A 51 9.99 1.40 -12.88
N ALA A 52 10.39 2.64 -13.17
CA ALA A 52 11.22 2.94 -14.32
C ALA A 52 12.64 2.37 -14.15
N GLN A 53 13.17 2.36 -12.93
CA GLN A 53 14.47 1.74 -12.61
C GLN A 53 14.39 0.21 -12.70
N ALA A 54 13.35 -0.41 -12.15
CA ALA A 54 13.13 -1.85 -12.21
C ALA A 54 13.06 -2.35 -13.66
N LYS A 55 12.32 -1.64 -14.54
CA LYS A 55 12.24 -1.96 -15.98
C LYS A 55 13.55 -1.82 -16.74
N LYS A 56 14.51 -1.02 -16.23
CA LYS A 56 15.83 -0.84 -16.83
C LYS A 56 16.88 -1.80 -16.25
N GLY A 57 16.58 -2.41 -15.11
CA GLY A 57 17.46 -3.40 -14.47
C GLY A 57 17.38 -4.76 -15.16
N ASP A 58 18.24 -5.66 -14.71
CA ASP A 58 18.35 -7.03 -15.25
C ASP A 58 17.46 -8.05 -14.50
N GLU A 59 16.55 -7.59 -13.65
CA GLU A 59 15.66 -8.47 -12.87
C GLU A 59 14.53 -9.02 -13.75
N ASP A 60 14.20 -10.30 -13.55
CA ASP A 60 13.06 -10.95 -14.20
C ASP A 60 11.74 -10.51 -13.53
N LEU A 61 11.16 -9.45 -14.05
CA LEU A 61 9.92 -8.87 -13.54
C LEU A 61 8.71 -9.80 -13.73
N ASP A 62 8.72 -10.65 -14.75
CA ASP A 62 7.61 -11.60 -14.98
C ASP A 62 7.65 -12.71 -13.93
N ALA A 63 8.82 -13.31 -13.69
CA ALA A 63 9.00 -14.29 -12.62
C ALA A 63 8.74 -13.70 -11.23
N MET A 64 9.12 -12.44 -11.00
CA MET A 64 8.77 -11.73 -9.77
C MET A 64 7.25 -11.53 -9.65
N GLY A 65 6.58 -11.14 -10.73
CA GLY A 65 5.13 -10.97 -10.78
C GLY A 65 4.37 -12.23 -10.38
N GLU A 66 4.78 -13.39 -10.92
CA GLU A 66 4.19 -14.68 -10.56
C GLU A 66 4.39 -15.03 -9.07
N ARG A 67 5.59 -14.78 -8.52
CA ARG A 67 5.85 -14.95 -7.07
C ARG A 67 4.97 -14.04 -6.20
N LEU A 68 4.84 -12.77 -6.58
CA LEU A 68 4.01 -11.80 -5.87
C LEU A 68 2.53 -12.16 -5.93
N LYS A 69 2.05 -12.64 -7.09
CA LYS A 69 0.67 -13.11 -7.26
C LYS A 69 0.37 -14.30 -6.36
N ALA A 70 1.23 -15.33 -6.38
CA ALA A 70 1.07 -16.50 -5.52
C ALA A 70 1.06 -16.10 -4.03
N ARG A 71 1.98 -15.22 -3.61
CA ARG A 71 2.02 -14.71 -2.24
C ARG A 71 0.77 -13.92 -1.86
N LYS A 72 0.23 -13.11 -2.78
CA LYS A 72 -1.02 -12.38 -2.58
C LYS A 72 -2.20 -13.34 -2.38
N GLU A 73 -2.30 -14.39 -3.20
CA GLU A 73 -3.37 -15.39 -3.08
C GLU A 73 -3.31 -16.12 -1.73
N GLU A 74 -2.13 -16.54 -1.28
CA GLU A 74 -1.90 -17.16 0.04
C GLU A 74 -2.35 -16.23 1.19
N LEU A 75 -1.95 -14.96 1.14
CA LEU A 75 -2.31 -13.97 2.17
C LEU A 75 -3.81 -13.67 2.15
N MET A 76 -4.43 -13.53 0.98
CA MET A 76 -5.87 -13.28 0.87
C MET A 76 -6.69 -14.46 1.39
N ALA A 77 -6.24 -15.70 1.16
CA ALA A 77 -6.87 -16.89 1.73
C ALA A 77 -6.76 -16.90 3.27
N THR A 78 -5.60 -16.54 3.81
CA THR A 78 -5.36 -16.49 5.26
C THR A 78 -6.15 -15.37 5.94
N MET A 79 -6.10 -14.14 5.41
CA MET A 79 -6.85 -13.00 5.93
C MET A 79 -8.37 -13.17 5.78
N GLY A 80 -8.82 -13.87 4.74
CA GLY A 80 -10.22 -14.24 4.57
C GLY A 80 -10.69 -15.26 5.61
N ALA A 81 -9.83 -16.21 5.97
CA ALA A 81 -10.09 -17.19 7.03
C ALA A 81 -10.04 -16.57 8.44
N GLU A 82 -9.11 -15.64 8.70
CA GLU A 82 -9.00 -14.92 9.98
C GLU A 82 -10.17 -13.98 10.22
N ARG A 83 -10.75 -13.37 9.18
CA ARG A 83 -11.96 -12.51 9.30
C ARG A 83 -13.27 -13.29 9.45
N ALA A 84 -13.27 -14.59 9.20
CA ALA A 84 -14.46 -15.45 9.25
C ALA A 84 -14.63 -16.20 10.58
N ASN A 85 -13.65 -16.13 11.48
CA ASN A 85 -13.66 -16.74 12.81
C ASN A 85 -13.95 -15.72 13.90
#